data_AF-A0ABD5EXX1-F1
#
_entry.id   AF-A0ABD5EXX1-F1
#
_cell.length_a   1.000
_cell.length_b   1.000
_cell.length_c   1.000
_cell.angle_alpha   90.00
_cell.angle_beta   90.00
_cell.angle_gamma   90.00
#
_symmetry.space_group_name_H-M   'P 1'
#
loop_
_entity.id
_entity.type
_entity.pdbx_description
1 polymer ?
#
loop_
_entity_poly.entity_id
_entity_poly.type
_entity_poly.pdbx_seq_one_letter_code
_entity_poly.pdbx_strand_id
1 'polypeptide(L)'
;MSTSDQERSAREALAIARWTEAGQAPSREVSAEVERPGPHGRELDESNQETGVGNSYGGDGGGLPGLGPLSDFGSWESVAATVLRKTEDSAGFDPSSTSFDRCQWVAFEDQFQTMPFLTDITSQSRDTSISSLSLLPAVSTVTQLVGGLVAPDTLADIINSIKKIGQLTVQNEGLQEKDTNMQLGVLTVVDGDLRLGLLRTTVRMEYRTGKGYQQLNQQITVSSLIGSLDFGMCVRNAEALLAWDGQDVNGWVNGTSSSAYPPNTSPAWGSTVTLVSAVWSNGRVTVAGWAPPGWVLKTTNDTTQGWFDIEGGRVHAGTDGWFTLETGRLINGQAAVMAFPTGDNTAPPSPESNLITPRPTITSAVWFDGHVTVAGWASPGWVLKTTNDPAQGWFDIEGGRVHAGTDGWFTLETERLINGQAAVMAFPTGDNTAPRSPQSNHVMPA
;
A
#
# COMPACT_ATOMS: atom_id res chain seq x y z
N MET A 1 -19.79 -30.44 -41.00
CA MET A 1 -18.75 -30.71 -39.99
C MET A 1 -17.87 -31.82 -40.49
N SER A 2 -16.57 -31.58 -40.56
CA SER A 2 -15.60 -32.63 -40.89
C SER A 2 -15.38 -33.55 -39.68
N THR A 3 -14.89 -34.77 -39.90
CA THR A 3 -14.56 -35.73 -38.82
C THR A 3 -13.54 -35.13 -37.84
N SER A 4 -12.62 -34.28 -38.31
CA SER A 4 -11.66 -33.55 -37.47
C SER A 4 -12.30 -32.48 -36.57
N ASP A 5 -13.38 -31.84 -37.01
CA ASP A 5 -14.09 -30.86 -36.17
C ASP A 5 -14.83 -31.57 -35.01
N GLN A 6 -15.42 -32.74 -35.28
CA GLN A 6 -16.06 -33.56 -34.25
C GLN A 6 -15.06 -34.07 -33.21
N GLU A 7 -13.91 -34.57 -33.65
CA GLU A 7 -12.84 -35.03 -32.75
C GLU A 7 -12.24 -33.90 -31.92
N ARG A 8 -12.18 -32.67 -32.46
CA ARG A 8 -11.76 -31.49 -31.70
C ARG A 8 -12.78 -31.14 -30.63
N SER A 9 -14.05 -30.98 -31.00
CA SER A 9 -15.13 -30.66 -30.05
C SER A 9 -15.26 -31.71 -28.94
N ALA A 10 -15.13 -33.00 -29.26
CA ALA A 10 -15.17 -34.06 -28.25
C ALA A 10 -14.00 -33.97 -27.25
N ARG A 11 -12.79 -33.61 -27.72
CA ARG A 11 -11.63 -33.39 -26.85
C ARG A 11 -11.78 -32.16 -25.98
N GLU A 12 -12.25 -31.05 -26.55
CA GLU A 12 -12.53 -29.80 -25.84
C GLU A 12 -13.59 -30.01 -24.75
N ALA A 13 -14.71 -30.67 -25.08
CA ALA A 13 -15.76 -31.00 -24.12
C ALA A 13 -15.27 -31.92 -22.98
N LEU A 14 -14.44 -32.92 -23.29
CA LEU A 14 -13.84 -33.78 -22.28
C LEU A 14 -12.87 -33.00 -21.37
N ALA A 15 -12.10 -32.07 -21.93
CA ALA A 15 -11.20 -31.22 -21.14
C ALA A 15 -11.99 -30.32 -20.19
N ILE A 16 -13.08 -29.70 -20.67
CA ILE A 16 -13.99 -28.89 -19.84
C ILE A 16 -14.61 -29.74 -18.73
N ALA A 17 -15.15 -30.91 -19.05
CA ALA A 17 -15.76 -31.81 -18.06
C ALA A 17 -14.75 -32.21 -16.97
N ARG A 18 -13.55 -32.65 -17.37
CA ARG A 18 -12.49 -33.01 -16.42
C ARG A 18 -12.08 -31.84 -15.54
N TRP A 19 -11.90 -30.65 -16.11
CA TRP A 19 -11.58 -29.45 -15.36
C TRP A 19 -12.68 -29.16 -14.32
N THR A 20 -13.95 -29.20 -14.72
CA THR A 20 -15.08 -28.95 -13.80
C THR A 20 -15.22 -30.01 -12.69
N GLU A 21 -14.90 -31.28 -12.97
CA GLU A 21 -15.01 -32.39 -12.02
C GLU A 21 -13.79 -32.52 -11.09
N ALA A 22 -12.59 -32.13 -11.57
CA ALA A 22 -11.32 -32.27 -10.84
C ALA A 22 -11.28 -31.48 -9.53
N GLY A 23 -12.14 -30.49 -9.34
CA GLY A 23 -12.19 -29.67 -8.13
C GLY A 23 -12.82 -30.33 -6.89
N GLN A 24 -13.41 -31.54 -7.02
CA GLN A 24 -14.03 -32.23 -5.88
C GLN A 24 -13.05 -32.92 -4.91
N ALA A 25 -11.77 -33.03 -5.27
CA ALA A 25 -10.71 -33.47 -4.35
C ALA A 25 -9.39 -32.74 -4.68
N PRO A 26 -8.69 -32.17 -3.69
CA PRO A 26 -7.41 -31.49 -3.95
C PRO A 26 -6.43 -32.46 -4.60
N SER A 27 -5.82 -32.04 -5.71
CA SER A 27 -4.80 -32.85 -6.39
C SER A 27 -3.62 -33.12 -5.43
N ARG A 28 -2.82 -34.14 -5.72
CA ARG A 28 -1.62 -34.44 -4.92
C ARG A 28 -0.65 -33.26 -4.84
N GLU A 29 -0.63 -32.42 -5.87
CA GLU A 29 0.16 -31.18 -5.92
C GLU A 29 -0.45 -30.10 -5.03
N VAL A 30 -1.77 -29.92 -5.05
CA VAL A 30 -2.49 -29.03 -4.11
C VAL A 30 -2.26 -29.48 -2.66
N SER A 31 -2.32 -30.78 -2.37
CA SER A 31 -2.01 -31.30 -1.03
C SER A 31 -0.57 -30.99 -0.58
N ALA A 32 0.41 -31.15 -1.48
CA ALA A 32 1.80 -30.84 -1.18
C ALA A 32 2.04 -29.33 -0.96
N GLU A 33 1.30 -28.47 -1.66
CA GLU A 33 1.39 -27.01 -1.49
C GLU A 33 0.70 -26.54 -0.21
N VAL A 34 -0.38 -27.21 0.22
CA VAL A 34 -1.04 -27.00 1.51
C VAL A 34 -0.12 -27.39 2.68
N GLU A 35 0.76 -28.36 2.51
CA GLU A 35 1.73 -28.77 3.54
C GLU A 35 2.92 -27.79 3.70
N ARG A 36 3.09 -26.81 2.80
CA ARG A 36 4.18 -25.84 2.92
C ARG A 36 3.93 -24.87 4.09
N PRO A 37 4.96 -24.41 4.82
CA PRO A 37 4.83 -23.30 5.76
C PRO A 37 4.26 -22.06 5.07
N GLY A 38 3.58 -21.19 5.83
CA GLY A 38 3.08 -19.91 5.30
C GLY A 38 4.21 -19.03 4.76
N PRO A 39 3.89 -17.91 4.06
CA PRO A 39 4.87 -17.02 3.42
C PRO A 39 5.95 -16.44 4.36
N HIS A 40 5.79 -16.60 5.69
CA HIS A 40 6.76 -16.17 6.70
C HIS A 40 7.47 -17.33 7.43
N GLY A 41 7.41 -18.56 6.90
CA GLY A 41 8.12 -19.72 7.45
C GLY A 41 7.57 -20.22 8.79
N ARG A 42 6.39 -19.77 9.20
CA ARG A 42 5.66 -20.27 10.38
C ARG A 42 4.60 -21.29 9.97
N GLU A 43 4.29 -22.17 10.90
CA GLU A 43 3.10 -23.03 10.84
C GLU A 43 1.86 -22.11 10.81
N LEU A 44 0.96 -22.35 9.87
CA LEU A 44 -0.25 -21.55 9.72
C LEU A 44 -1.20 -21.90 10.87
N ASP A 45 -1.38 -20.96 11.80
CA ASP A 45 -2.48 -21.05 12.77
C ASP A 45 -3.77 -20.62 12.07
N GLU A 46 -4.55 -21.59 11.59
CA GLU A 46 -5.81 -21.35 10.89
C GLU A 46 -6.81 -20.54 11.73
N SER A 47 -6.68 -20.55 13.07
CA SER A 47 -7.56 -19.77 13.94
C SER A 47 -7.34 -18.25 13.84
N ASN A 48 -6.21 -17.81 13.26
CA ASN A 48 -5.86 -16.40 13.11
C ASN A 48 -5.91 -15.89 11.67
N GLN A 49 -6.58 -16.60 10.77
CA GLN A 49 -6.63 -16.23 9.35
C GLN A 49 -8.01 -15.75 8.91
N GLU A 50 -8.00 -14.72 8.08
CA GLU A 50 -9.19 -14.23 7.39
C GLU A 50 -8.93 -14.07 5.89
N THR A 51 -10.02 -13.98 5.14
CA THR A 51 -10.02 -13.70 3.72
C THR A 51 -10.72 -12.38 3.45
N GLY A 52 -10.17 -11.58 2.55
CA GLY A 52 -10.86 -10.45 1.94
C GLY A 52 -10.83 -10.57 0.43
N VAL A 53 -12.01 -10.66 -0.20
CA VAL A 53 -12.14 -10.75 -1.66
C VAL A 53 -12.74 -9.47 -2.20
N GLY A 54 -12.19 -8.99 -3.30
CA GLY A 54 -12.76 -7.93 -4.12
C GLY A 54 -12.69 -8.31 -5.59
N ASN A 55 -13.46 -7.63 -6.42
CA ASN A 55 -13.45 -7.80 -7.88
C ASN A 55 -13.50 -6.42 -8.54
N SER A 56 -12.91 -6.32 -9.73
CA SER A 56 -12.94 -5.11 -10.55
C SER A 56 -13.08 -5.49 -12.02
N TYR A 57 -13.86 -4.72 -12.77
CA TYR A 57 -13.90 -4.82 -14.23
C TYR A 57 -13.75 -3.43 -14.86
N GLY A 58 -13.19 -3.38 -16.06
CA GLY A 58 -13.16 -2.17 -16.88
C GLY A 58 -12.44 -2.40 -18.20
N GLY A 59 -12.17 -1.35 -18.97
CA GLY A 59 -11.40 -1.51 -20.20
C GLY A 59 -11.19 -0.19 -20.94
N ASP A 60 -10.44 -0.27 -22.03
CA ASP A 60 -10.14 0.86 -22.93
C ASP A 60 -11.25 1.13 -23.96
N GLY A 61 -12.34 0.35 -23.91
CA GLY A 61 -13.44 0.40 -24.89
C GLY A 61 -13.09 -0.26 -26.22
N GLY A 62 -12.03 -1.05 -26.28
CA GLY A 62 -11.65 -1.86 -27.42
C GLY A 62 -12.79 -2.77 -27.88
N GLY A 63 -12.95 -2.89 -29.20
CA GLY A 63 -14.00 -3.70 -29.79
C GLY A 63 -13.71 -5.19 -29.60
N LEU A 64 -14.59 -5.88 -28.89
CA LEU A 64 -14.60 -7.35 -28.79
C LEU A 64 -15.38 -7.97 -29.96
N PRO A 65 -15.12 -9.24 -30.33
CA PRO A 65 -15.89 -9.93 -31.36
C PRO A 65 -17.36 -10.07 -30.97
N GLY A 66 -18.24 -10.34 -31.94
CA GLY A 66 -19.65 -10.63 -31.64
C GLY A 66 -19.81 -11.91 -30.80
N LEU A 67 -20.72 -11.90 -29.82
CA LEU A 67 -21.01 -13.04 -28.94
C LEU A 67 -21.55 -14.27 -29.68
N GLY A 68 -22.21 -14.08 -30.83
CA GLY A 68 -22.80 -15.17 -31.60
C GLY A 68 -23.79 -15.98 -30.75
N PRO A 69 -23.62 -17.31 -30.62
CA PRO A 69 -24.48 -18.15 -29.78
C PRO A 69 -24.51 -17.78 -28.29
N LEU A 70 -23.54 -17.00 -27.80
CA LEU A 70 -23.47 -16.54 -26.41
C LEU A 70 -24.23 -15.23 -26.17
N SER A 71 -25.08 -14.78 -27.10
CA SER A 71 -25.80 -13.50 -27.01
C SER A 71 -26.61 -13.34 -25.73
N ASP A 72 -27.09 -14.44 -25.15
CA ASP A 72 -27.91 -14.43 -23.93
C ASP A 72 -27.13 -13.96 -22.68
N PHE A 73 -25.79 -14.00 -22.73
CA PHE A 73 -24.94 -13.41 -21.68
C PHE A 73 -24.89 -11.87 -21.74
N GLY A 74 -25.29 -11.25 -22.85
CA GLY A 74 -25.29 -9.81 -23.05
C GLY A 74 -23.92 -9.19 -23.34
N SER A 75 -22.85 -9.65 -22.69
CA SER A 75 -21.48 -9.18 -22.93
C SER A 75 -20.43 -10.29 -22.73
N TRP A 76 -19.22 -10.08 -23.27
CA TRP A 76 -18.10 -11.01 -23.08
C TRP A 76 -17.57 -11.00 -21.64
N GLU A 77 -17.68 -9.87 -20.94
CA GLU A 77 -17.35 -9.74 -19.52
C GLU A 77 -18.27 -10.63 -18.68
N SER A 78 -19.56 -10.74 -19.02
CA SER A 78 -20.48 -11.66 -18.34
C SER A 78 -20.20 -13.14 -18.69
N VAL A 79 -19.71 -13.44 -19.90
CA VAL A 79 -19.17 -14.78 -20.21
C VAL A 79 -17.96 -15.09 -19.32
N ALA A 80 -16.99 -14.17 -19.22
CA ALA A 80 -15.81 -14.33 -18.37
C ALA A 80 -16.18 -14.45 -16.88
N ALA A 81 -17.11 -13.64 -16.39
CA ALA A 81 -17.63 -13.71 -15.02
C ALA A 81 -18.30 -15.06 -14.74
N THR A 82 -19.01 -15.64 -15.72
CA THR A 82 -19.60 -16.98 -15.60
C THR A 82 -18.53 -18.07 -15.55
N VAL A 83 -17.49 -17.96 -16.37
CA VAL A 83 -16.34 -18.89 -16.32
C VAL A 83 -15.62 -18.80 -14.98
N LEU A 84 -15.40 -17.60 -14.45
CA LEU A 84 -14.81 -17.39 -13.13
C LEU A 84 -15.68 -17.97 -12.02
N ARG A 85 -16.99 -17.71 -12.02
CA ARG A 85 -17.91 -18.34 -11.07
C ARG A 85 -17.86 -19.86 -11.14
N LYS A 86 -17.80 -20.44 -12.34
CA LYS A 86 -17.65 -21.89 -12.48
C LYS A 86 -16.33 -22.40 -11.89
N THR A 87 -15.27 -21.62 -12.02
CA THR A 87 -13.95 -21.89 -11.42
C THR A 87 -14.04 -21.86 -9.88
N GLU A 88 -14.71 -20.86 -9.33
CA GLU A 88 -14.99 -20.72 -7.89
C GLU A 88 -15.80 -21.91 -7.36
N ASP A 89 -16.92 -22.23 -8.01
CA ASP A 89 -17.80 -23.35 -7.65
C ASP A 89 -17.06 -24.70 -7.70
N SER A 90 -16.27 -24.93 -8.75
CA SER A 90 -15.49 -26.16 -8.89
C SER A 90 -14.41 -26.27 -7.82
N ALA A 91 -13.76 -25.17 -7.43
CA ALA A 91 -12.77 -25.14 -6.36
C ALA A 91 -13.39 -25.14 -4.94
N GLY A 92 -14.71 -25.00 -4.83
CA GLY A 92 -15.41 -24.79 -3.57
C GLY A 92 -15.10 -23.45 -2.91
N PHE A 93 -14.55 -22.49 -3.65
CA PHE A 93 -14.12 -21.19 -3.14
C PHE A 93 -15.30 -20.22 -3.07
N ASP A 94 -15.62 -19.73 -1.86
CA ASP A 94 -16.69 -18.75 -1.65
C ASP A 94 -16.13 -17.31 -1.57
N PRO A 95 -16.29 -16.47 -2.61
CA PRO A 95 -15.78 -15.10 -2.60
C PRO A 95 -16.53 -14.18 -1.62
N SER A 96 -17.69 -14.59 -1.10
CA SER A 96 -18.47 -13.82 -0.14
C SER A 96 -18.07 -14.09 1.32
N SER A 97 -17.34 -15.18 1.57
CA SER A 97 -16.84 -15.56 2.88
C SER A 97 -15.68 -14.69 3.35
N THR A 98 -15.61 -14.46 4.66
CA THR A 98 -14.43 -13.86 5.33
C THR A 98 -13.57 -14.91 6.03
N SER A 99 -14.01 -16.17 6.08
CA SER A 99 -13.23 -17.28 6.61
C SER A 99 -12.20 -17.74 5.58
N PHE A 100 -10.94 -17.86 5.99
CA PHE A 100 -9.90 -18.39 5.11
C PHE A 100 -9.88 -19.92 5.12
N ASP A 101 -10.00 -20.51 3.94
CA ASP A 101 -9.77 -21.93 3.69
C ASP A 101 -8.61 -22.06 2.70
N ARG A 102 -7.47 -22.55 3.20
CA ARG A 102 -6.25 -22.69 2.40
C ARG A 102 -6.41 -23.67 1.25
N CYS A 103 -7.14 -24.77 1.45
CA CYS A 103 -7.34 -25.79 0.43
C CYS A 103 -8.13 -25.21 -0.74
N GLN A 104 -9.23 -24.51 -0.46
CA GLN A 104 -10.04 -23.82 -1.47
C GLN A 104 -9.25 -22.71 -2.16
N TRP A 105 -8.43 -21.96 -1.41
CA TRP A 105 -7.57 -20.91 -1.95
C TRP A 105 -6.57 -21.44 -2.98
N VAL A 106 -5.86 -22.52 -2.67
CA VAL A 106 -4.89 -23.14 -3.59
C VAL A 106 -5.63 -23.83 -4.75
N ALA A 107 -6.72 -24.54 -4.48
CA ALA A 107 -7.53 -25.18 -5.51
C ALA A 107 -8.08 -24.17 -6.53
N PHE A 108 -8.52 -22.99 -6.10
CA PHE A 108 -9.01 -21.95 -7.01
C PHE A 108 -7.92 -21.44 -7.95
N GLU A 109 -6.69 -21.24 -7.45
CA GLU A 109 -5.58 -20.81 -8.32
C GLU A 109 -5.16 -21.90 -9.31
N ASP A 110 -5.10 -23.15 -8.87
CA ASP A 110 -4.84 -24.29 -9.77
C ASP A 110 -5.91 -24.41 -10.87
N GLN A 111 -7.18 -24.31 -10.48
CA GLN A 111 -8.31 -24.32 -11.42
C GLN A 111 -8.27 -23.13 -12.36
N PHE A 112 -7.85 -21.95 -11.90
CA PHE A 112 -7.67 -20.80 -12.76
C PHE A 112 -6.54 -21.02 -13.77
N GLN A 113 -5.38 -21.54 -13.33
CA GLN A 113 -4.22 -21.80 -14.19
C GLN A 113 -4.50 -22.86 -15.26
N THR A 114 -5.40 -23.79 -14.98
CA THR A 114 -5.70 -24.93 -15.86
C THR A 114 -6.99 -24.76 -16.64
N MET A 115 -7.68 -23.62 -16.53
CA MET A 115 -8.97 -23.44 -17.18
C MET A 115 -8.83 -23.47 -18.72
N PRO A 116 -9.69 -24.25 -19.41
CA PRO A 116 -9.54 -24.46 -20.85
C PRO A 116 -9.95 -23.24 -21.70
N PHE A 117 -10.51 -22.20 -21.09
CA PHE A 117 -10.98 -20.99 -21.76
C PHE A 117 -9.94 -19.86 -21.75
N LEU A 118 -8.79 -20.05 -21.10
CA LEU A 118 -7.71 -19.07 -21.07
C LEU A 118 -6.52 -19.49 -21.92
N THR A 119 -5.87 -18.48 -22.48
CA THR A 119 -4.62 -18.58 -23.22
C THR A 119 -3.61 -17.59 -22.64
N ASP A 120 -2.32 -17.80 -22.94
CA ASP A 120 -1.24 -16.90 -22.58
C ASP A 120 -1.18 -16.54 -21.09
N ILE A 121 -1.44 -17.52 -20.23
CA ILE A 121 -1.41 -17.32 -18.77
C ILE A 121 0.02 -16.99 -18.33
N THR A 122 0.16 -15.87 -17.64
CA THR A 122 1.41 -15.39 -17.05
C THR A 122 1.26 -15.29 -15.54
N SER A 123 2.28 -15.75 -14.81
CA SER A 123 2.36 -15.64 -13.36
C SER A 123 3.60 -14.83 -12.97
N GLN A 124 3.42 -13.85 -12.09
CA GLN A 124 4.49 -13.02 -11.56
C GLN A 124 4.27 -12.79 -10.08
N SER A 125 5.35 -12.68 -9.31
CA SER A 125 5.30 -12.29 -7.90
C SER A 125 6.41 -11.30 -7.59
N ARG A 126 6.13 -10.40 -6.64
CA ARG A 126 7.09 -9.42 -6.13
C ARG A 126 6.92 -9.24 -4.65
N ASP A 127 8.03 -9.13 -3.96
CA ASP A 127 8.06 -8.77 -2.55
C ASP A 127 8.26 -7.27 -2.38
N THR A 128 7.57 -6.69 -1.40
CA THR A 128 7.73 -5.30 -1.03
C THR A 128 7.49 -5.11 0.45
N SER A 129 8.13 -4.10 1.05
CA SER A 129 7.90 -3.75 2.45
C SER A 129 6.81 -2.69 2.57
N ILE A 130 5.86 -2.89 3.51
CA ILE A 130 4.85 -1.90 3.87
C ILE A 130 4.97 -1.52 5.34
N SER A 131 4.28 -0.43 5.71
CA SER A 131 4.14 0.00 7.10
C SER A 131 2.75 0.59 7.34
N SER A 132 2.37 0.73 8.60
CA SER A 132 1.17 1.49 8.98
C SER A 132 1.18 2.96 8.53
N LEU A 133 2.35 3.50 8.14
CA LEU A 133 2.52 4.86 7.66
C LEU A 133 2.41 4.98 6.14
N SER A 134 2.62 3.89 5.40
CA SER A 134 2.62 3.92 3.93
C SER A 134 2.35 2.53 3.33
N LEU A 135 1.30 2.49 2.51
CA LEU A 135 0.92 1.37 1.65
C LEU A 135 1.31 1.62 0.19
N LEU A 136 1.95 2.76 -0.12
CA LEU A 136 2.42 3.09 -1.46
C LEU A 136 3.32 2.02 -2.08
N PRO A 137 4.23 1.33 -1.34
CA PRO A 137 5.02 0.25 -1.93
C PRO A 137 4.14 -0.91 -2.45
N ALA A 138 3.07 -1.26 -1.74
CA ALA A 138 2.10 -2.26 -2.22
C ALA A 138 1.36 -1.78 -3.47
N VAL A 139 0.88 -0.54 -3.46
CA VAL A 139 0.18 0.07 -4.62
C VAL A 139 1.11 0.16 -5.83
N SER A 140 2.36 0.56 -5.64
CA SER A 140 3.40 0.60 -6.68
C SER A 140 3.68 -0.79 -7.23
N THR A 141 3.78 -1.79 -6.35
CA THR A 141 3.99 -3.18 -6.76
C THR A 141 2.82 -3.70 -7.59
N VAL A 142 1.57 -3.47 -7.18
CA VAL A 142 0.38 -3.80 -7.97
C VAL A 142 0.42 -3.07 -9.31
N THR A 143 0.69 -1.76 -9.32
CA THR A 143 0.80 -0.95 -10.55
C THR A 143 1.86 -1.49 -11.50
N GLN A 144 3.01 -1.95 -10.99
CA GLN A 144 4.06 -2.54 -11.82
C GLN A 144 3.68 -3.91 -12.38
N LEU A 145 2.94 -4.71 -11.61
CA LEU A 145 2.50 -6.04 -12.03
C LEU A 145 1.38 -5.97 -13.08
N VAL A 146 0.42 -5.05 -12.93
CA VAL A 146 -0.79 -5.04 -13.79
C VAL A 146 -0.96 -3.79 -14.64
N GLY A 147 -0.25 -2.69 -14.37
CA GLY A 147 -0.49 -1.40 -15.01
C GLY A 147 -0.24 -1.37 -16.51
N GLY A 148 0.65 -2.24 -17.03
CA GLY A 148 0.83 -2.42 -18.48
C GLY A 148 -0.18 -3.38 -19.13
N LEU A 149 -1.04 -4.00 -18.33
CA LEU A 149 -1.98 -5.05 -18.74
C LEU A 149 -3.44 -4.63 -18.64
N VAL A 150 -3.74 -3.51 -17.96
CA VAL A 150 -5.07 -2.98 -17.70
C VAL A 150 -5.18 -1.53 -18.18
N ALA A 151 -6.40 -1.07 -18.46
CA ALA A 151 -6.64 0.35 -18.74
C ALA A 151 -6.45 1.22 -17.47
N PRO A 152 -6.09 2.52 -17.61
CA PRO A 152 -5.86 3.40 -16.46
C PRO A 152 -7.02 3.50 -15.48
N ASP A 153 -8.26 3.56 -15.98
CA ASP A 153 -9.46 3.62 -15.14
C ASP A 153 -9.66 2.30 -14.39
N THR A 154 -9.38 1.15 -15.03
CA THR A 154 -9.40 -0.16 -14.37
C THR A 154 -8.34 -0.27 -13.27
N LEU A 155 -7.16 0.32 -13.46
CA LEU A 155 -6.16 0.38 -12.40
C LEU A 155 -6.66 1.17 -11.18
N ALA A 156 -7.38 2.28 -11.40
CA ALA A 156 -7.99 3.03 -10.32
C ALA A 156 -9.05 2.21 -9.56
N ASP A 157 -9.87 1.45 -10.29
CA ASP A 157 -10.87 0.56 -9.70
C ASP A 157 -10.26 -0.63 -8.95
N ILE A 158 -9.14 -1.19 -9.44
CA ILE A 158 -8.31 -2.18 -8.75
C ILE A 158 -7.85 -1.62 -7.40
N ILE A 159 -7.27 -0.42 -7.39
CA ILE A 159 -6.79 0.23 -6.16
C ILE A 159 -7.97 0.51 -5.21
N ASN A 160 -9.12 0.95 -5.73
CA ASN A 160 -10.32 1.14 -4.92
C ASN A 160 -10.80 -0.17 -4.31
N SER A 161 -10.79 -1.28 -5.05
CA SER A 161 -11.17 -2.60 -4.54
C SER A 161 -10.22 -3.08 -3.43
N ILE A 162 -8.91 -2.91 -3.61
CA ILE A 162 -7.89 -3.17 -2.56
C ILE A 162 -8.19 -2.35 -1.29
N LYS A 163 -8.57 -1.07 -1.44
CA LYS A 163 -8.97 -0.22 -0.31
C LYS A 163 -10.25 -0.71 0.37
N LYS A 164 -11.23 -1.23 -0.38
CA LYS A 164 -12.46 -1.81 0.20
C LYS A 164 -12.15 -3.07 1.00
N ILE A 165 -11.28 -3.94 0.47
CA ILE A 165 -10.76 -5.10 1.21
C ILE A 165 -10.05 -4.63 2.49
N GLY A 166 -9.17 -3.63 2.40
CA GLY A 166 -8.51 -3.05 3.56
C GLY A 166 -9.48 -2.46 4.60
N GLN A 167 -10.66 -1.98 4.20
CA GLN A 167 -11.71 -1.52 5.11
C GLN A 167 -12.39 -2.69 5.82
N LEU A 168 -12.77 -3.74 5.08
CA LEU A 168 -13.32 -4.99 5.62
C LEU A 168 -12.38 -5.55 6.70
N THR A 169 -11.11 -5.67 6.35
CA THR A 169 -10.05 -6.17 7.22
C THR A 169 -9.92 -5.39 8.53
N VAL A 170 -10.03 -4.05 8.51
CA VAL A 170 -9.97 -3.26 9.74
C VAL A 170 -11.22 -3.48 10.61
N GLN A 171 -12.38 -3.70 10.02
CA GLN A 171 -13.66 -3.84 10.74
C GLN A 171 -13.95 -5.25 11.28
N ASN A 172 -13.29 -6.27 10.73
CA ASN A 172 -13.47 -7.67 11.17
C ASN A 172 -12.68 -7.94 12.48
N GLU A 173 -13.20 -7.42 13.60
CA GLU A 173 -12.62 -7.50 14.94
C GLU A 173 -12.82 -8.87 15.59
N GLY A 174 -11.75 -9.43 16.18
CA GLY A 174 -11.87 -10.67 16.96
C GLY A 174 -10.59 -11.18 17.62
N LEU A 175 -9.42 -10.81 17.09
CA LEU A 175 -8.13 -11.36 17.52
C LEU A 175 -7.07 -10.29 17.80
N GLN A 176 -6.13 -10.56 18.69
CA GLN A 176 -5.04 -9.62 18.97
C GLN A 176 -4.08 -9.49 17.77
N GLU A 177 -3.85 -10.58 17.05
CA GLU A 177 -3.11 -10.61 15.79
C GLU A 177 -3.89 -11.44 14.77
N LYS A 178 -3.81 -11.08 13.49
CA LYS A 178 -4.40 -11.88 12.40
C LYS A 178 -3.62 -11.73 11.11
N ASP A 179 -3.73 -12.75 10.26
CA ASP A 179 -3.26 -12.73 8.88
C ASP A 179 -4.47 -12.58 7.94
N THR A 180 -4.44 -11.53 7.14
CA THR A 180 -5.46 -11.25 6.13
C THR A 180 -4.95 -11.69 4.77
N ASN A 181 -5.61 -12.70 4.19
CA ASN A 181 -5.37 -13.18 2.83
C ASN A 181 -6.30 -12.42 1.87
N MET A 182 -5.73 -11.62 0.99
CA MET A 182 -6.48 -10.76 0.07
C MET A 182 -6.45 -11.35 -1.33
N GLN A 183 -7.61 -11.45 -1.97
CA GLN A 183 -7.75 -11.79 -3.39
C GLN A 183 -8.51 -10.69 -4.12
N LEU A 184 -8.01 -10.31 -5.29
CA LEU A 184 -8.70 -9.43 -6.21
C LEU A 184 -8.82 -10.09 -7.58
N GLY A 185 -10.06 -10.34 -8.01
CA GLY A 185 -10.34 -10.69 -9.40
C GLY A 185 -10.37 -9.46 -10.29
N VAL A 186 -9.80 -9.56 -11.49
CA VAL A 186 -9.72 -8.49 -12.48
C VAL A 186 -10.26 -8.99 -13.81
N LEU A 187 -11.20 -8.25 -14.39
CA LEU A 187 -11.59 -8.38 -15.79
C LEU A 187 -11.20 -7.09 -16.53
N THR A 188 -10.44 -7.20 -17.61
CA THR A 188 -10.10 -6.00 -18.39
C THR A 188 -10.16 -6.21 -19.89
N VAL A 189 -10.73 -5.25 -20.60
CA VAL A 189 -10.62 -5.17 -22.07
C VAL A 189 -9.50 -4.23 -22.43
N VAL A 190 -8.49 -4.73 -23.14
CA VAL A 190 -7.36 -3.95 -23.64
C VAL A 190 -6.98 -4.44 -25.03
N ASP A 191 -6.89 -3.53 -26.00
CA ASP A 191 -6.47 -3.83 -27.37
C ASP A 191 -7.28 -4.96 -28.07
N GLY A 192 -8.55 -5.14 -27.68
CA GLY A 192 -9.44 -6.17 -28.24
C GLY A 192 -9.30 -7.55 -27.58
N ASP A 193 -8.47 -7.68 -26.54
CA ASP A 193 -8.39 -8.85 -25.68
C ASP A 193 -9.24 -8.64 -24.42
N LEU A 194 -9.96 -9.68 -23.99
CA LEU A 194 -10.55 -9.73 -22.66
C LEU A 194 -9.65 -10.56 -21.75
N ARG A 195 -9.00 -9.90 -20.80
CA ARG A 195 -8.06 -10.51 -19.86
C ARG A 195 -8.72 -10.76 -18.52
N LEU A 196 -8.44 -11.94 -17.95
CA LEU A 196 -8.85 -12.36 -16.62
C LEU A 196 -7.60 -12.36 -15.75
N GLY A 197 -7.70 -11.81 -14.55
CA GLY A 197 -6.58 -11.70 -13.63
C GLY A 197 -6.96 -12.05 -12.20
N LEU A 198 -6.01 -12.62 -11.47
CA LEU A 198 -6.02 -12.76 -10.02
C LEU A 198 -4.84 -12.01 -9.43
N LEU A 199 -5.11 -11.20 -8.42
CA LEU A 199 -4.10 -10.56 -7.59
C LEU A 199 -4.24 -11.09 -6.16
N ARG A 200 -3.13 -11.52 -5.56
CA ARG A 200 -3.11 -12.06 -4.19
C ARG A 200 -2.02 -11.42 -3.35
N THR A 201 -2.31 -11.24 -2.07
CA THR A 201 -1.34 -10.81 -1.05
C THR A 201 -1.78 -11.30 0.32
N THR A 202 -0.83 -11.49 1.24
CA THR A 202 -1.11 -11.73 2.66
C THR A 202 -0.57 -10.57 3.49
N VAL A 203 -1.36 -10.08 4.44
CA VAL A 203 -1.00 -8.95 5.30
C VAL A 203 -1.26 -9.34 6.75
N ARG A 204 -0.22 -9.34 7.59
CA ARG A 204 -0.39 -9.51 9.03
C ARG A 204 -0.72 -8.19 9.72
N MET A 205 -1.58 -8.27 10.73
CA MET A 205 -2.11 -7.13 11.45
C MET A 205 -2.17 -7.40 12.96
N GLU A 206 -2.05 -6.34 13.74
CA GLU A 206 -2.14 -6.35 15.20
C GLU A 206 -3.23 -5.39 15.65
N TYR A 207 -4.16 -5.84 16.50
CA TYR A 207 -5.17 -4.96 17.10
C TYR A 207 -4.54 -4.11 18.20
N ARG A 208 -4.73 -2.79 18.12
CA ARG A 208 -4.28 -1.86 19.16
C ARG A 208 -5.46 -1.09 19.73
N THR A 209 -5.66 -1.22 21.04
CA THR A 209 -6.74 -0.55 21.77
C THR A 209 -6.76 0.95 21.48
N GLY A 210 -7.93 1.46 21.07
CA GLY A 210 -8.14 2.87 20.71
C GLY A 210 -7.60 3.28 19.34
N LYS A 211 -6.98 2.36 18.57
CA LYS A 211 -6.45 2.59 17.22
C LYS A 211 -6.95 1.58 16.17
N GLY A 212 -7.62 0.51 16.57
CA GLY A 212 -8.05 -0.58 15.68
C GLY A 212 -6.89 -1.49 15.24
N TYR A 213 -7.09 -2.29 14.21
CA TYR A 213 -5.99 -3.06 13.60
C TYR A 213 -4.99 -2.15 12.91
N GLN A 214 -3.73 -2.32 13.26
CA GLN A 214 -2.59 -1.71 12.60
C GLN A 214 -1.81 -2.77 11.84
N GLN A 215 -1.45 -2.45 10.61
CA GLN A 215 -0.52 -3.27 9.84
C GLN A 215 0.86 -3.18 10.49
N LEU A 216 1.54 -4.32 10.61
CA LEU A 216 2.91 -4.35 11.10
C LEU A 216 3.86 -3.93 9.97
N ASN A 217 5.03 -3.39 10.35
CA ASN A 217 6.12 -3.23 9.39
C ASN A 217 6.52 -4.63 8.91
N GLN A 218 6.33 -4.93 7.64
CA GLN A 218 6.54 -6.27 7.12
C GLN A 218 6.75 -6.29 5.62
N GLN A 219 7.42 -7.35 5.17
CA GLN A 219 7.50 -7.74 3.77
C GLN A 219 6.19 -8.44 3.40
N ILE A 220 5.53 -7.98 2.35
CA ILE A 220 4.39 -8.64 1.72
C ILE A 220 4.82 -9.16 0.35
N THR A 221 4.19 -10.25 -0.07
CA THR A 221 4.33 -10.77 -1.43
C THR A 221 3.04 -10.46 -2.18
N VAL A 222 3.15 -9.72 -3.29
CA VAL A 222 2.06 -9.49 -4.22
C VAL A 222 2.29 -10.41 -5.41
N SER A 223 1.34 -11.30 -5.69
CA SER A 223 1.35 -12.14 -6.89
C SER A 223 0.21 -11.75 -7.83
N SER A 224 0.48 -11.88 -9.13
CA SER A 224 -0.47 -11.68 -10.21
C SER A 224 -0.47 -12.89 -11.13
N LEU A 225 -1.66 -13.36 -11.49
CA LEU A 225 -1.87 -14.39 -12.50
C LEU A 225 -2.86 -13.85 -13.53
N ILE A 226 -2.45 -13.72 -14.80
CA ILE A 226 -3.26 -13.07 -15.84
C ILE A 226 -3.25 -13.92 -17.11
N GLY A 227 -4.42 -14.14 -17.72
CA GLY A 227 -4.58 -14.81 -19.01
C GLY A 227 -5.63 -14.13 -19.89
N SER A 228 -5.62 -14.43 -21.19
CA SER A 228 -6.58 -13.90 -22.17
C SER A 228 -7.68 -14.91 -22.48
N LEU A 229 -8.93 -14.47 -22.54
CA LEU A 229 -10.07 -15.30 -22.89
C LEU A 229 -9.99 -15.76 -24.35
N ASP A 230 -10.03 -17.08 -24.57
CA ASP A 230 -10.15 -17.65 -25.91
C ASP A 230 -11.62 -17.59 -26.36
N PHE A 231 -11.97 -16.49 -27.03
CA PHE A 231 -13.30 -16.28 -27.61
C PHE A 231 -13.75 -17.43 -28.51
N GLY A 232 -12.82 -18.02 -29.27
CA GLY A 232 -13.11 -19.13 -30.16
C GLY A 232 -13.48 -20.40 -29.39
N MET A 233 -12.77 -20.69 -28.30
CA MET A 233 -13.08 -21.80 -27.39
C MET A 233 -14.45 -21.61 -26.74
N CYS A 234 -14.77 -20.39 -26.29
CA CYS A 234 -16.08 -20.08 -25.73
C CYS A 234 -17.21 -20.27 -26.76
N VAL A 235 -17.07 -19.75 -27.98
CA VAL A 235 -18.10 -19.90 -29.04
C VAL A 235 -18.30 -21.37 -29.43
N ARG A 236 -17.22 -22.14 -29.58
CA ARG A 236 -17.31 -23.57 -29.93
C ARG A 236 -17.98 -24.41 -28.85
N ASN A 237 -17.90 -23.97 -27.59
CA ASN A 237 -18.45 -24.68 -26.43
C ASN A 237 -19.61 -23.90 -25.79
N ALA A 238 -20.34 -23.10 -26.58
CA ALA A 238 -21.40 -22.24 -26.08
C ALA A 238 -22.53 -23.01 -25.37
N GLU A 239 -22.88 -24.21 -25.86
CA GLU A 239 -23.88 -25.06 -25.22
C GLU A 239 -23.51 -25.41 -23.77
N ALA A 240 -22.23 -25.68 -23.50
CA ALA A 240 -21.76 -25.97 -22.14
C ALA A 240 -21.83 -24.73 -21.25
N LEU A 241 -21.42 -23.57 -21.76
CA LEU A 241 -21.47 -22.30 -21.02
C LEU A 241 -22.91 -21.88 -20.70
N LEU A 242 -23.83 -22.01 -21.66
CA LEU A 242 -25.25 -21.67 -21.48
C LEU A 242 -25.99 -22.62 -20.51
N ALA A 243 -25.45 -23.81 -20.29
CA ALA A 243 -25.98 -24.75 -19.31
C ALA A 243 -25.53 -24.44 -17.86
N TRP A 244 -24.56 -23.55 -17.67
CA TRP A 244 -24.12 -23.11 -16.35
C TRP A 244 -25.02 -22.00 -15.81
N ASP A 245 -25.01 -21.84 -14.48
CA ASP A 245 -25.65 -20.71 -13.84
C ASP A 245 -24.92 -19.42 -14.25
N GLY A 246 -25.50 -18.69 -15.19
CA GLY A 246 -24.95 -17.45 -15.71
C GLY A 246 -24.69 -16.42 -14.62
N GLN A 247 -23.62 -15.64 -14.81
CA GLN A 247 -23.21 -14.58 -13.91
C GLN A 247 -23.02 -13.28 -14.68
N ASP A 248 -23.85 -12.28 -14.40
CA ASP A 248 -23.60 -10.92 -14.89
C ASP A 248 -22.37 -10.32 -14.20
N VAL A 249 -21.60 -9.52 -14.94
CA VAL A 249 -20.39 -8.86 -14.45
C VAL A 249 -20.64 -8.01 -13.20
N ASN A 250 -21.78 -7.32 -13.09
CA ASN A 250 -22.09 -6.54 -11.89
C ASN A 250 -22.41 -7.44 -10.71
N GLY A 251 -23.06 -8.58 -10.95
CA GLY A 251 -23.28 -9.58 -9.91
C GLY A 251 -21.96 -10.17 -9.41
N TRP A 252 -20.99 -10.39 -10.30
CA TRP A 252 -19.65 -10.89 -9.94
C TRP A 252 -18.85 -9.87 -9.13
N VAL A 253 -18.90 -8.58 -9.49
CA VAL A 253 -18.26 -7.53 -8.69
C VAL A 253 -18.88 -7.41 -7.30
N ASN A 254 -20.22 -7.46 -7.22
CA ASN A 254 -20.94 -7.25 -5.97
C ASN A 254 -21.04 -8.51 -5.09
N GLY A 255 -20.73 -9.69 -5.62
CA GLY A 255 -20.76 -10.97 -4.91
C GLY A 255 -19.59 -11.23 -3.95
N THR A 256 -18.67 -10.26 -3.81
CA THR A 256 -17.47 -10.41 -2.98
C THR A 256 -17.65 -9.91 -1.55
N SER A 257 -16.85 -10.42 -0.60
CA SER A 257 -16.91 -10.03 0.81
C SER A 257 -16.62 -8.54 1.07
N SER A 258 -15.83 -7.88 0.21
CA SER A 258 -15.53 -6.44 0.34
C SER A 258 -16.56 -5.51 -0.33
N SER A 259 -17.53 -6.04 -1.08
CA SER A 259 -18.38 -5.23 -1.96
C SER A 259 -19.20 -4.15 -1.21
N ALA A 260 -19.69 -4.49 -0.02
CA ALA A 260 -20.51 -3.62 0.83
C ALA A 260 -19.71 -2.53 1.58
N TYR A 261 -18.38 -2.62 1.60
CA TYR A 261 -17.54 -1.72 2.38
C TYR A 261 -17.12 -0.51 1.56
N PRO A 262 -17.07 0.70 2.13
CA PRO A 262 -16.48 1.84 1.44
C PRO A 262 -14.95 1.66 1.30
N PRO A 263 -14.30 2.31 0.32
CA PRO A 263 -12.84 2.34 0.26
C PRO A 263 -12.24 2.92 1.54
N ASN A 264 -11.24 2.23 2.10
CA ASN A 264 -10.49 2.71 3.26
C ASN A 264 -9.82 4.07 2.97
N THR A 265 -10.01 5.03 3.88
CA THR A 265 -9.54 6.42 3.75
C THR A 265 -8.27 6.72 4.56
N SER A 266 -7.56 5.68 5.03
CA SER A 266 -6.31 5.84 5.77
C SER A 266 -5.31 6.68 4.95
N PRO A 267 -4.63 7.66 5.57
CA PRO A 267 -3.57 8.43 4.94
C PRO A 267 -2.46 7.57 4.33
N ALA A 268 -2.24 6.35 4.84
CA ALA A 268 -1.24 5.41 4.33
C ALA A 268 -1.50 4.97 2.88
N TRP A 269 -2.75 5.03 2.39
CA TRP A 269 -3.10 4.71 0.99
C TRP A 269 -2.80 5.82 0.00
N GLY A 270 -2.66 7.04 0.50
CA GLY A 270 -2.79 8.22 -0.33
C GLY A 270 -1.59 8.42 -1.24
N SER A 271 -1.89 8.91 -2.45
CA SER A 271 -0.99 9.67 -3.31
C SER A 271 -0.58 11.04 -2.70
N THR A 272 -0.70 11.15 -1.38
CA THR A 272 -0.45 12.32 -0.57
C THR A 272 0.94 12.22 0.02
N VAL A 273 1.70 13.29 -0.12
CA VAL A 273 2.96 13.41 0.58
C VAL A 273 2.71 13.43 2.08
N THR A 274 3.47 12.62 2.82
CA THR A 274 3.41 12.55 4.28
C THR A 274 4.82 12.66 4.84
N LEU A 275 5.01 13.56 5.80
CA LEU A 275 6.29 13.73 6.47
C LEU A 275 6.37 12.76 7.65
N VAL A 276 7.53 12.15 7.82
CA VAL A 276 7.85 11.23 8.93
C VAL A 276 8.78 11.91 9.92
N SER A 277 9.72 12.73 9.44
CA SER A 277 10.66 13.46 10.29
C SER A 277 11.08 14.78 9.66
N ALA A 278 11.44 15.72 10.53
CA ALA A 278 12.11 16.97 10.18
C ALA A 278 13.16 17.25 11.25
N VAL A 279 14.40 17.47 10.85
CA VAL A 279 15.55 17.61 11.76
C VAL A 279 16.43 18.76 11.30
N TRP A 280 16.83 19.62 12.23
CA TRP A 280 17.80 20.68 11.95
C TRP A 280 19.20 20.11 11.79
N SER A 281 19.89 20.50 10.72
CA SER A 281 21.28 20.15 10.45
C SER A 281 21.90 21.22 9.57
N ASN A 282 23.10 21.70 9.93
CA ASN A 282 23.88 22.63 9.11
C ASN A 282 23.09 23.86 8.60
N GLY A 283 22.28 24.47 9.48
CA GLY A 283 21.47 25.64 9.15
C GLY A 283 20.28 25.39 8.21
N ARG A 284 19.94 24.12 7.94
CA ARG A 284 18.76 23.72 7.15
C ARG A 284 17.97 22.64 7.87
N VAL A 285 16.79 22.32 7.34
CA VAL A 285 15.96 21.22 7.82
C VAL A 285 16.01 20.07 6.83
N THR A 286 16.51 18.92 7.30
CA THR A 286 16.38 17.65 6.59
C THR A 286 15.01 17.06 6.89
N VAL A 287 14.22 16.86 5.84
CA VAL A 287 12.87 16.28 5.91
C VAL A 287 12.89 14.92 5.24
N ALA A 288 12.27 13.93 5.87
CA ALA A 288 12.06 12.62 5.28
C ALA A 288 10.58 12.22 5.34
N GLY A 289 10.13 11.48 4.33
CA GLY A 289 8.73 11.13 4.20
C GLY A 289 8.43 10.21 3.02
N TRP A 290 7.14 10.08 2.75
CA TRP A 290 6.59 9.29 1.66
C TRP A 290 5.83 10.20 0.70
N ALA A 291 5.94 9.95 -0.59
CA ALA A 291 5.19 10.62 -1.64
C ALA A 291 4.97 9.62 -2.80
N PRO A 292 4.07 9.91 -3.76
CA PRO A 292 3.91 9.04 -4.92
C PRO A 292 5.25 8.86 -5.66
N PRO A 293 5.62 7.62 -6.06
CA PRO A 293 6.90 7.37 -6.71
C PRO A 293 7.17 8.25 -7.93
N GLY A 294 8.38 8.79 -8.04
CA GLY A 294 8.81 9.64 -9.14
C GLY A 294 8.29 11.07 -9.13
N TRP A 295 7.34 11.42 -8.24
CA TRP A 295 6.80 12.77 -8.15
C TRP A 295 7.85 13.76 -7.64
N VAL A 296 7.77 14.99 -8.13
CA VAL A 296 8.64 16.10 -7.76
C VAL A 296 8.19 16.70 -6.44
N LEU A 297 9.13 16.87 -5.53
CA LEU A 297 8.89 17.42 -4.20
C LEU A 297 9.24 18.90 -4.19
N LYS A 298 8.32 19.69 -3.65
CA LYS A 298 8.46 21.14 -3.52
C LYS A 298 8.19 21.56 -2.09
N THR A 299 8.80 22.67 -1.68
CA THR A 299 8.64 23.26 -0.34
C THR A 299 8.22 24.72 -0.46
N THR A 300 7.70 25.27 0.63
CA THR A 300 7.32 26.69 0.70
C THR A 300 7.49 27.25 2.10
N ASN A 301 7.64 28.56 2.19
CA ASN A 301 7.54 29.34 3.42
C ASN A 301 6.19 30.07 3.52
N ASP A 302 5.41 30.11 2.43
CA ASP A 302 4.13 30.80 2.33
C ASP A 302 3.28 30.12 1.26
N THR A 303 2.22 29.43 1.68
CA THR A 303 1.32 28.71 0.78
C THR A 303 0.60 29.63 -0.21
N THR A 304 0.52 30.93 0.06
CA THR A 304 -0.07 31.92 -0.84
C THR A 304 0.85 32.32 -1.99
N GLN A 305 2.17 32.12 -1.83
CA GLN A 305 3.16 32.41 -2.88
C GLN A 305 3.42 31.21 -3.79
N GLY A 306 2.92 30.03 -3.41
CA GLY A 306 3.05 28.79 -4.15
C GLY A 306 4.14 27.88 -3.61
N TRP A 307 4.41 26.81 -4.36
CA TRP A 307 5.34 25.74 -4.01
C TRP A 307 6.53 25.73 -4.98
N PHE A 308 7.73 25.69 -4.43
CA PHE A 308 8.96 25.92 -5.18
C PHE A 308 9.88 24.71 -5.14
N ASP A 309 10.61 24.52 -6.23
CA ASP A 309 11.70 23.54 -6.28
C ASP A 309 12.70 23.84 -5.14
N ILE A 310 13.27 22.78 -4.60
CA ILE A 310 14.11 22.82 -3.41
C ILE A 310 15.41 23.56 -3.73
N GLU A 311 16.02 24.21 -2.73
CA GLU A 311 17.19 25.07 -2.91
C GLU A 311 18.43 24.31 -3.43
N GLY A 312 18.44 22.97 -3.33
CA GLY A 312 19.46 22.09 -3.91
C GLY A 312 19.13 21.56 -5.31
N GLY A 313 18.01 21.98 -5.90
CA GLY A 313 17.50 21.47 -7.17
C GLY A 313 16.25 20.61 -7.00
N ARG A 314 15.83 19.98 -8.10
CA ARG A 314 14.62 19.16 -8.14
C ARG A 314 14.88 17.83 -7.42
N VAL A 315 14.06 17.53 -6.42
CA VAL A 315 14.08 16.24 -5.72
C VAL A 315 12.85 15.45 -6.11
N HIS A 316 13.04 14.16 -6.33
CA HIS A 316 11.98 13.22 -6.65
C HIS A 316 11.82 12.23 -5.51
N ALA A 317 10.58 11.77 -5.29
CA ALA A 317 10.36 10.56 -4.51
C ALA A 317 11.01 9.37 -5.22
N GLY A 318 11.65 8.48 -4.46
CA GLY A 318 12.21 7.23 -4.96
C GLY A 318 11.16 6.34 -5.61
N THR A 319 11.59 5.26 -6.25
CA THR A 319 10.69 4.28 -6.88
C THR A 319 9.80 3.55 -5.88
N ASP A 320 10.21 3.52 -4.61
CA ASP A 320 9.47 3.04 -3.45
C ASP A 320 8.57 4.12 -2.82
N GLY A 321 8.68 5.37 -3.29
CA GLY A 321 7.97 6.53 -2.75
C GLY A 321 8.66 7.20 -1.56
N TRP A 322 9.79 6.67 -1.07
CA TRP A 322 10.54 7.30 0.01
C TRP A 322 11.29 8.53 -0.51
N PHE A 323 11.43 9.54 0.34
CA PHE A 323 12.30 10.67 0.03
C PHE A 323 13.04 11.21 1.25
N THR A 324 14.13 11.91 0.96
CA THR A 324 14.81 12.79 1.89
C THR A 324 15.22 14.05 1.14
N LEU A 325 14.96 15.22 1.73
CA LEU A 325 15.29 16.52 1.15
C LEU A 325 15.78 17.49 2.23
N GLU A 326 16.49 18.53 1.82
CA GLU A 326 16.90 19.62 2.70
C GLU A 326 16.27 20.93 2.26
N THR A 327 15.59 21.62 3.17
CA THR A 327 14.88 22.89 2.89
C THR A 327 15.21 23.95 3.94
N GLY A 328 15.32 25.20 3.51
CA GLY A 328 15.30 26.37 4.40
C GLY A 328 13.90 26.97 4.57
N ARG A 329 12.93 26.49 3.77
CA ARG A 329 11.55 26.99 3.76
C ARG A 329 10.70 26.26 4.80
N LEU A 330 10.07 27.03 5.69
CA LEU A 330 9.19 26.55 6.75
C LEU A 330 7.93 27.43 6.82
N ILE A 331 6.77 26.82 7.04
CA ILE A 331 5.49 27.51 7.28
C ILE A 331 5.34 27.64 8.80
N ASN A 332 5.40 28.86 9.32
CA ASN A 332 5.29 29.12 10.78
C ASN A 332 6.25 28.26 11.63
N GLY A 333 7.46 28.02 11.12
CA GLY A 333 8.47 27.18 11.79
C GLY A 333 8.27 25.67 11.64
N GLN A 334 7.33 25.22 10.81
CA GLN A 334 7.07 23.81 10.52
C GLN A 334 7.46 23.46 9.08
N ALA A 335 7.96 22.24 8.89
CA ALA A 335 8.25 21.70 7.57
C ALA A 335 6.95 21.23 6.91
N ALA A 336 6.85 21.52 5.60
CA ALA A 336 5.76 21.10 4.74
C ALA A 336 6.32 20.76 3.36
N VAL A 337 5.73 19.76 2.71
CA VAL A 337 6.07 19.35 1.35
C VAL A 337 4.78 19.19 0.56
N MET A 338 4.85 19.48 -0.74
CA MET A 338 3.82 19.13 -1.71
C MET A 338 4.48 18.35 -2.85
N ALA A 339 3.82 17.29 -3.30
CA ALA A 339 4.30 16.46 -4.40
C ALA A 339 3.56 16.81 -5.70
N PHE A 340 4.28 16.79 -6.82
CA PHE A 340 3.74 17.09 -8.14
C PHE A 340 4.06 15.94 -9.11
N PRO A 341 3.10 15.49 -9.96
CA PRO A 341 3.35 14.42 -10.93
C PRO A 341 4.49 14.76 -11.89
N THR A 342 4.55 16.03 -12.28
CA THR A 342 5.56 16.62 -13.16
C THR A 342 6.18 17.84 -12.49
N GLY A 343 7.42 18.16 -12.84
CA GLY A 343 8.12 19.31 -12.24
C GLY A 343 7.60 20.68 -12.69
N ASP A 344 6.69 20.73 -13.66
CA ASP A 344 6.24 21.95 -14.35
C ASP A 344 4.88 22.49 -13.85
N ASN A 345 4.33 21.94 -12.75
CA ASN A 345 3.05 22.36 -12.15
C ASN A 345 1.83 22.27 -13.10
N THR A 346 1.93 21.53 -14.22
CA THR A 346 0.84 21.42 -15.20
C THR A 346 -0.23 20.42 -14.76
N ALA A 347 0.16 19.40 -14.00
CA ALA A 347 -0.75 18.43 -13.41
C ALA A 347 -1.12 18.83 -11.97
N PRO A 348 -2.34 18.49 -11.51
CA PRO A 348 -2.78 18.82 -10.16
C PRO A 348 -1.83 18.18 -9.12
N PRO A 349 -1.33 18.96 -8.14
CA PRO A 349 -0.46 18.42 -7.10
C PRO A 349 -1.21 17.52 -6.13
N SER A 350 -0.46 16.81 -5.30
CA SER A 350 -1.01 16.19 -4.12
C SER A 350 -1.55 17.27 -3.17
N PRO A 351 -2.48 16.91 -2.25
CA PRO A 351 -2.68 17.71 -1.05
C PRO A 351 -1.35 17.99 -0.33
N GLU A 352 -1.31 19.09 0.42
CA GLU A 352 -0.20 19.44 1.31
C GLU A 352 0.05 18.32 2.32
N SER A 353 1.33 18.10 2.68
CA SER A 353 1.68 17.16 3.74
C SER A 353 1.13 17.58 5.11
N ASN A 354 1.19 16.66 6.08
CA ASN A 354 1.17 17.08 7.48
C ASN A 354 2.34 18.04 7.78
N LEU A 355 2.12 18.95 8.74
CA LEU A 355 3.14 19.87 9.24
C LEU A 355 3.95 19.20 10.35
N ILE A 356 5.28 19.25 10.27
CA ILE A 356 6.18 18.75 11.33
C ILE A 356 7.06 19.88 11.83
N THR A 357 7.05 20.13 13.14
CA THR A 357 8.02 21.01 13.79
C THR A 357 9.39 20.33 13.81
N PRO A 358 10.43 20.94 13.20
CA PRO A 358 11.75 20.32 13.15
C PRO A 358 12.35 20.11 14.55
N ARG A 359 12.98 18.95 14.73
CA ARG A 359 13.71 18.60 15.94
C ARG A 359 15.09 19.27 15.97
N PRO A 360 15.55 19.83 17.10
CA PRO A 360 16.93 20.29 17.26
C PRO A 360 17.91 19.11 17.27
N THR A 361 19.15 19.34 16.84
CA THR A 361 20.21 18.32 16.79
C THR A 361 21.41 18.76 17.59
N ILE A 362 21.88 17.91 18.49
CA ILE A 362 23.15 18.09 19.21
C ILE A 362 24.26 17.50 18.36
N THR A 363 25.26 18.31 18.04
CA THR A 363 26.46 17.89 17.31
C THR A 363 27.60 17.53 18.24
N SER A 364 27.67 18.13 19.44
CA SER A 364 28.69 17.83 20.44
C SER A 364 28.19 18.12 21.85
N ALA A 365 28.62 17.29 22.80
CA ALA A 365 28.50 17.54 24.24
C ALA A 365 29.86 17.24 24.89
N VAL A 366 30.38 18.17 25.69
CA VAL A 366 31.70 18.06 26.33
C VAL A 366 31.57 18.36 27.82
N TRP A 367 32.07 17.47 28.68
CA TRP A 367 32.07 17.68 30.12
C TRP A 367 33.28 18.51 30.55
N PHE A 368 33.06 19.64 31.21
CA PHE A 368 34.13 20.47 31.75
C PHE A 368 33.66 21.23 33.00
N ASP A 369 34.48 21.19 34.04
CA ASP A 369 34.31 21.97 35.28
C ASP A 369 32.92 21.85 35.94
N GLY A 370 32.36 20.64 35.97
CA GLY A 370 31.07 20.37 36.60
C GLY A 370 29.84 20.64 35.73
N HIS A 371 30.05 21.12 34.49
CA HIS A 371 28.98 21.39 33.53
C HIS A 371 29.22 20.64 32.21
N VAL A 372 28.18 20.58 31.38
CA VAL A 372 28.26 20.09 29.99
C VAL A 372 28.04 21.24 29.04
N THR A 373 29.01 21.49 28.16
CA THR A 373 28.84 22.38 27.01
C THR A 373 28.21 21.59 25.86
N VAL A 374 27.00 21.96 25.47
CA VAL A 374 26.23 21.35 24.38
C VAL A 374 26.21 22.32 23.21
N ALA A 375 26.56 21.85 22.02
CA ALA A 375 26.45 22.61 20.79
C ALA A 375 25.64 21.86 19.73
N GLY A 376 24.94 22.61 18.88
CA GLY A 376 24.05 22.02 17.90
C GLY A 376 23.24 23.03 17.07
N TRP A 377 22.18 22.52 16.45
CA TRP A 377 21.28 23.26 15.56
C TRP A 377 19.84 23.20 16.06
N ALA A 378 19.13 24.32 15.96
CA ALA A 378 17.72 24.44 16.26
C ALA A 378 17.06 25.54 15.40
N SER A 379 15.74 25.72 15.54
CA SER A 379 15.02 26.78 14.84
C SER A 379 15.57 28.17 15.23
N PRO A 380 15.93 29.04 14.27
CA PRO A 380 16.48 30.36 14.56
C PRO A 380 15.63 31.18 15.54
N GLY A 381 16.27 31.78 16.54
CA GLY A 381 15.63 32.61 17.57
C GLY A 381 14.86 31.84 18.65
N TRP A 382 14.69 30.52 18.52
CA TRP A 382 14.00 29.72 19.53
C TRP A 382 14.84 29.59 20.79
N VAL A 383 14.18 29.52 21.94
CA VAL A 383 14.80 29.33 23.26
C VAL A 383 15.11 27.86 23.48
N LEU A 384 16.35 27.57 23.86
CA LEU A 384 16.82 26.23 24.19
C LEU A 384 16.62 25.96 25.68
N LYS A 385 16.08 24.78 25.98
CA LYS A 385 15.88 24.29 27.33
C LYS A 385 16.46 22.90 27.50
N THR A 386 16.84 22.60 28.73
CA THR A 386 17.42 21.32 29.14
C THR A 386 16.61 20.72 30.29
N THR A 387 16.80 19.44 30.57
CA THR A 387 16.17 18.75 31.70
C THR A 387 17.00 17.56 32.15
N ASN A 388 16.87 17.20 33.42
CA ASN A 388 17.34 15.92 33.96
C ASN A 388 16.19 14.90 34.08
N ASP A 389 14.94 15.36 34.01
CA ASP A 389 13.74 14.53 34.07
C ASP A 389 12.64 15.12 33.15
N PRO A 390 12.42 14.54 31.95
CA PRO A 390 11.37 14.98 31.05
C PRO A 390 9.96 15.01 31.65
N ALA A 391 9.69 14.21 32.69
CA ALA A 391 8.40 14.20 33.37
C ALA A 391 8.17 15.46 34.22
N GLN A 392 9.24 16.10 34.69
CA GLN A 392 9.17 17.35 35.47
C GLN A 392 9.14 18.60 34.58
N GLY A 393 9.47 18.45 33.30
CA GLY A 393 9.42 19.51 32.31
C GLY A 393 10.79 19.90 31.78
N TRP A 394 10.81 21.01 31.03
CA TRP A 394 12.00 21.56 30.38
C TRP A 394 12.22 22.98 30.90
N PHE A 395 13.47 23.28 31.26
CA PHE A 395 13.82 24.47 32.02
C PHE A 395 14.87 25.30 31.28
N ASP A 396 14.80 26.61 31.48
CA ASP A 396 15.86 27.53 31.06
C ASP A 396 17.18 27.08 31.72
N ILE A 397 18.31 27.18 31.01
CA ILE A 397 19.60 26.70 31.52
C ILE A 397 20.04 27.53 32.73
N GLU A 398 20.98 27.01 33.50
CA GLU A 398 21.50 27.64 34.73
C GLU A 398 22.04 29.06 34.48
N GLY A 399 22.66 29.31 33.31
CA GLY A 399 23.17 30.62 32.89
C GLY A 399 22.12 31.60 32.34
N GLY A 400 20.84 31.23 32.30
CA GLY A 400 19.75 32.04 31.76
C GLY A 400 19.17 31.51 30.44
N ARG A 401 18.50 32.38 29.67
CA ARG A 401 17.91 31.95 28.39
C ARG A 401 18.96 31.93 27.29
N VAL A 402 19.09 30.79 26.63
CA VAL A 402 19.88 30.66 25.40
C VAL A 402 18.94 30.61 24.22
N HIS A 403 19.26 31.36 23.17
CA HIS A 403 18.55 31.34 21.90
C HIS A 403 19.44 30.75 20.83
N ALA A 404 18.83 30.05 19.87
CA ALA A 404 19.51 29.68 18.65
C ALA A 404 19.82 30.94 17.84
N GLY A 405 21.01 31.02 17.27
CA GLY A 405 21.45 32.12 16.42
C GLY A 405 20.56 32.29 15.18
N THR A 406 20.81 33.34 14.41
CA THR A 406 20.06 33.61 13.17
C THR A 406 20.27 32.53 12.11
N ASP A 407 21.38 31.80 12.20
CA ASP A 407 21.71 30.62 11.39
C ASP A 407 21.20 29.31 12.01
N GLY A 408 20.61 29.36 13.21
CA GLY A 408 20.13 28.20 13.96
C GLY A 408 21.18 27.52 14.83
N TRP A 409 22.45 27.95 14.80
CA TRP A 409 23.50 27.39 15.66
C TRP A 409 23.27 27.80 17.12
N PHE A 410 23.56 26.89 18.05
CA PHE A 410 23.56 27.21 19.48
C PHE A 410 24.74 26.56 20.19
N THR A 411 25.15 27.20 21.28
CA THR A 411 25.99 26.63 22.33
C THR A 411 25.35 26.98 23.67
N LEU A 412 25.23 25.99 24.56
CA LEU A 412 24.71 26.17 25.92
C LEU A 412 25.51 25.37 26.92
N GLU A 413 25.49 25.80 28.18
CA GLU A 413 26.09 25.09 29.30
C GLU A 413 24.98 24.63 30.24
N THR A 414 25.01 23.36 30.66
CA THR A 414 24.03 22.85 31.62
C THR A 414 24.62 21.77 32.52
N GLU A 415 24.07 21.65 33.73
CA GLU A 415 24.33 20.52 34.62
C GLU A 415 23.36 19.36 34.39
N ARG A 416 22.31 19.58 33.59
CA ARG A 416 21.17 18.66 33.47
C ARG A 416 21.41 17.62 32.38
N LEU A 417 21.42 16.35 32.80
CA LEU A 417 21.52 15.20 31.91
C LEU A 417 20.38 14.22 32.17
N ILE A 418 19.88 13.60 31.11
CA ILE A 418 18.93 12.49 31.17
C ILE A 418 19.73 11.20 31.09
N ASN A 419 19.80 10.43 32.18
CA ASN A 419 20.58 9.19 32.22
C ASN A 419 22.04 9.35 31.74
N GLY A 420 22.67 10.48 32.08
CA GLY A 420 24.05 10.78 31.68
C GLY A 420 24.20 11.34 30.26
N GLN A 421 23.10 11.60 29.54
CA GLN A 421 23.12 12.13 28.17
C GLN A 421 22.60 13.57 28.11
N ALA A 422 23.23 14.37 27.26
CA ALA A 422 22.77 15.71 26.94
C ALA A 422 21.56 15.64 26.00
N ALA A 423 20.53 16.41 26.32
CA ALA A 423 19.34 16.56 25.50
C ALA A 423 18.82 18.00 25.57
N VAL A 424 18.29 18.48 24.45
CA VAL A 424 17.72 19.82 24.33
C VAL A 424 16.32 19.78 23.72
N MET A 425 15.52 20.78 24.05
CA MET A 425 14.25 21.08 23.41
C MET A 425 14.18 22.57 23.11
N ALA A 426 13.59 22.93 21.97
CA ALA A 426 13.49 24.30 21.52
C ALA A 426 12.05 24.82 21.62
N PHE A 427 11.90 26.10 21.97
CA PHE A 427 10.61 26.78 22.18
C PHE A 427 10.55 28.12 21.42
N PRO A 428 9.45 28.47 20.73
CA PRO A 428 9.36 29.71 19.94
C PRO A 428 9.49 30.98 20.78
N THR A 429 8.86 31.02 21.96
CA THR A 429 8.73 32.23 22.78
C THR A 429 9.29 32.07 24.20
N GLY A 430 9.99 30.97 24.49
CA GLY A 430 10.51 30.66 25.83
C GLY A 430 9.45 30.30 26.87
N ASP A 431 8.17 30.44 26.55
CA ASP A 431 7.06 29.95 27.37
C ASP A 431 6.83 28.45 27.12
N ASN A 432 6.65 27.69 28.21
CA ASN A 432 6.36 26.27 28.18
C ASN A 432 4.93 25.95 27.68
N THR A 433 4.08 26.97 27.51
CA THR A 433 2.72 26.84 26.97
C THR A 433 2.64 26.90 25.44
N ALA A 434 3.71 27.34 24.77
CA ALA A 434 3.78 27.45 23.31
C ALA A 434 4.03 26.09 22.62
N PRO A 435 3.75 25.95 21.31
CA PRO A 435 4.12 24.77 20.54
C PRO A 435 5.63 24.53 20.64
N ARG A 436 6.05 23.39 21.17
CA ARG A 436 7.47 23.05 21.38
C ARG A 436 7.98 22.12 20.30
N SER A 437 9.29 22.14 20.05
CA SER A 437 9.92 21.13 19.19
C SER A 437 9.85 19.75 19.86
N PRO A 438 9.97 18.65 19.09
CA PRO A 438 10.39 17.38 19.65
C PRO A 438 11.73 17.52 20.38
N GLN A 439 12.02 16.63 21.33
CA GLN A 439 13.31 16.53 22.00
C GLN A 439 14.41 16.12 21.01
N SER A 440 15.64 16.65 21.16
CA SER A 440 16.81 16.32 20.33
C SER A 440 17.23 14.84 20.37
N ASN A 441 18.24 14.48 19.57
CA ASN A 441 19.06 13.30 19.84
C ASN A 441 19.75 13.41 21.22
N HIS A 442 20.10 12.27 21.80
CA HIS A 442 20.85 12.17 23.04
C HIS A 442 22.32 11.96 22.73
N VAL A 443 23.20 12.75 23.36
CA VAL A 443 24.65 12.66 23.15
C VAL A 443 25.32 12.48 24.51
N MET A 444 26.14 11.42 24.63
CA MET A 444 27.01 11.26 25.79
C MET A 444 28.07 12.35 25.76
N PRO A 445 28.25 13.11 26.86
CA PRO A 445 29.37 14.03 26.97
C PRO A 445 30.70 13.27 26.81
N ALA A 446 31.59 13.82 25.97
CA ALA A 446 32.95 13.34 25.81
C ALA A 446 33.85 13.79 26.98
#